data_AF-A0A528UCT5-F1
#
_entry.id   AF-A0A528UCT5-F1
#
_cell.length_a   1.000
_cell.length_b   1.000
_cell.length_c   1.000
_cell.angle_alpha   90.00
_cell.angle_beta   90.00
_cell.angle_gamma   90.00
#
_symmetry.space_group_name_H-M   'P 1'
#
loop_
_entity.id
_entity.type
_entity.pdbx_description
1 polymer ?
#
loop_
_entity_poly.entity_id
_entity_poly.type
_entity_poly.pdbx_seq_one_letter_code
_entity_poly.pdbx_strand_id
1 'polypeptide(L)' 'MDARALDLKVGGIQKFFVNRAGVNLYDGRVYGPGGEGFIRLNVGCPRSLLLQGLERMSAALTISS' A
#
# COMPACT_ATOMS: atom_id res chain seq x y z
N MET A 1 2.24 -4.79 -7.70
CA MET A 1 2.05 -5.82 -6.64
C MET A 1 0.56 -6.01 -6.45
N ASP A 2 0.09 -7.26 -6.36
CA ASP A 2 -1.32 -7.58 -6.15
C ASP A 2 -1.74 -7.27 -4.71
N ALA A 3 -2.86 -6.58 -4.55
CA ALA A 3 -3.47 -6.30 -3.27
C ALA A 3 -5.00 -6.29 -3.34
N ARG A 4 -5.60 -7.01 -4.30
CA ARG A 4 -7.05 -7.00 -4.57
C ARG A 4 -7.88 -7.36 -3.34
N ALA A 5 -7.48 -8.40 -2.61
CA ALA A 5 -8.18 -8.82 -1.39
C ALA A 5 -8.19 -7.75 -0.29
N LEU A 6 -7.07 -7.02 -0.13
CA LEU A 6 -6.98 -5.95 0.84
C LEU A 6 -7.80 -4.73 0.41
N ASP A 7 -7.71 -4.35 -0.87
CA ASP A 7 -8.45 -3.21 -1.41
C ASP A 7 -9.98 -3.41 -1.31
N LEU A 8 -10.46 -4.64 -1.52
CA LEU A 8 -11.86 -5.02 -1.25
C LEU A 8 -12.26 -4.85 0.22
N LYS A 9 -11.34 -5.14 1.16
CA LYS A 9 -11.60 -5.01 2.60
C LYS A 9 -11.61 -3.55 3.06
N VAL A 10 -10.71 -2.71 2.53
CA VAL A 10 -10.47 -1.35 3.04
C VAL A 10 -11.08 -0.24 2.17
N GLY A 11 -11.58 -0.56 0.98
CA GLY A 11 -12.28 0.40 0.11
C GLY A 11 -11.38 1.54 -0.38
N GLY A 12 -10.10 1.27 -0.66
CA GLY A 12 -9.13 2.27 -1.09
C GLY A 12 -7.76 2.07 -0.43
N ILE A 13 -6.97 1.16 -0.98
CA ILE A 13 -5.69 0.72 -0.41
C ILE A 13 -4.65 1.84 -0.24
N GLN A 14 -4.58 2.79 -1.17
CA GLN A 14 -3.65 3.92 -1.06
C GLN A 14 -4.02 4.80 0.14
N LYS A 15 -5.30 5.15 0.26
CA LYS A 15 -5.80 5.97 1.37
C LYS A 15 -5.63 5.25 2.70
N PHE A 16 -5.82 3.92 2.72
CA PHE A 16 -5.58 3.10 3.89
C PHE A 16 -4.13 3.22 4.37
N PHE A 17 -3.13 2.98 3.52
CA PHE A 17 -1.72 3.03 3.94
C PHE A 17 -1.24 4.46 4.26
N VAL A 18 -1.73 5.48 3.56
CA VAL A 18 -1.43 6.87 3.93
C VAL A 18 -1.95 7.18 5.33
N ASN A 19 -3.20 6.84 5.63
CA ASN A 19 -3.83 7.21 6.90
C ASN A 19 -3.39 6.32 8.07
N ARG A 20 -3.17 5.01 7.84
CA ARG A 20 -2.85 4.04 8.91
C ARG A 20 -1.36 3.81 9.10
N ALA A 21 -0.56 3.94 8.05
CA ALA A 21 0.88 3.65 8.09
C ALA A 21 1.75 4.89 7.81
N GLY A 22 1.17 6.00 7.36
CA GLY A 22 1.97 7.14 6.88
C GLY A 22 2.85 6.77 5.69
N VAL A 23 2.42 5.79 4.88
CA VAL A 23 3.16 5.30 3.70
C VAL A 23 2.36 5.64 2.46
N ASN A 24 2.93 6.48 1.60
CA ASN A 24 2.33 6.77 0.31
C ASN A 24 2.81 5.77 -0.75
N LEU A 25 1.90 5.39 -1.64
CA LEU A 25 2.13 4.49 -2.76
C LEU A 25 1.21 4.86 -3.91
N TYR A 26 1.46 4.31 -5.10
CA TYR A 26 0.59 4.52 -6.24
C TYR A 26 -0.50 3.45 -6.27
N ASP A 27 -1.76 3.88 -6.25
CA ASP A 27 -2.92 3.05 -6.58
C ASP A 27 -2.83 2.65 -8.05
N GLY A 28 -3.02 1.37 -8.37
CA GLY A 28 -2.94 0.87 -9.74
C GLY A 28 -3.98 1.49 -10.67
N ARG A 29 -5.09 2.02 -10.14
CA ARG A 29 -6.12 2.76 -10.91
C ARG A 29 -5.55 3.93 -11.70
N VAL A 30 -4.43 4.52 -11.27
CA VAL A 30 -3.78 5.62 -12.00
C VAL A 30 -3.19 5.18 -13.35
N TYR A 31 -3.06 3.88 -13.58
CA TYR A 31 -2.54 3.29 -14.82
C TYR A 31 -3.65 2.81 -15.78
N GLY A 32 -4.92 3.03 -15.44
CA GLY A 32 -6.07 2.68 -16.28
C GLY A 32 -6.63 1.28 -16.00
N PRO A 33 -7.52 0.79 -16.89
CA PRO A 33 -8.23 -0.47 -16.72
C PRO A 33 -7.29 -1.67 -16.51
N GLY A 34 -7.60 -2.52 -15.53
CA GLY A 34 -6.78 -3.65 -15.13
C GLY A 34 -5.78 -3.33 -14.01
N GLY A 35 -5.66 -2.06 -13.61
CA GLY A 35 -4.87 -1.63 -12.46
C GLY A 35 -5.60 -1.74 -11.12
N GLU A 36 -6.90 -2.00 -11.11
CA GLU A 36 -7.71 -2.06 -9.90
C GLU A 36 -7.21 -3.13 -8.91
N GLY A 37 -7.03 -2.73 -7.64
CA GLY A 37 -6.51 -3.59 -6.59
C GLY A 37 -5.02 -3.94 -6.71
N PHE A 38 -4.28 -3.35 -7.65
CA PHE A 38 -2.83 -3.38 -7.68
C PHE A 38 -2.23 -2.12 -7.07
N ILE A 39 -1.00 -2.23 -6.58
CA ILE A 39 -0.22 -1.09 -6.09
C ILE A 39 1.18 -1.07 -6.71
N ARG A 40 1.77 0.12 -6.81
CA ARG A 40 3.18 0.32 -7.13
C ARG A 40 3.89 1.02 -5.97
N LEU A 41 4.98 0.41 -5.52
CA LEU A 41 5.89 0.92 -4.51
C LEU A 41 7.23 1.29 -5.15
N ASN A 42 7.83 2.40 -4.73
CA ASN A 42 9.18 2.74 -5.16
C ASN A 42 10.22 2.01 -4.29
N VAL A 43 10.88 1.01 -4.86
CA VAL A 43 11.98 0.28 -4.20
C VAL A 43 13.36 0.89 -4.47
N GLY A 44 13.46 1.87 -5.37
CA GLY A 44 14.68 2.61 -5.69
C GLY A 44 14.98 3.70 -4.67
N CYS A 45 15.01 3.35 -3.38
CA CYS A 45 15.32 4.23 -2.26
C CYS A 45 16.31 3.55 -1.29
N PRO A 46 16.91 4.27 -0.33
CA PRO A 46 17.79 3.65 0.66
C PRO A 46 17.11 2.47 1.37
N ARG A 47 17.85 1.37 1.56
CA ARG A 47 17.32 0.14 2.18
C ARG A 47 16.64 0.41 3.53
N SER A 48 17.23 1.28 4.35
CA SER A 48 16.69 1.65 5.66
C SER A 48 15.32 2.31 5.56
N LEU A 49 15.09 3.15 4.53
CA LEU A 49 13.80 3.80 4.30
C LEU A 49 12.75 2.79 3.80
N LEU A 50 13.14 1.90 2.88
CA LEU A 50 12.26 0.85 2.38
C LEU A 50 11.81 -0.06 3.53
N LEU A 51 12.73 -0.51 4.38
CA LEU A 51 12.43 -1.35 5.55
C LEU A 51 11.46 -0.66 6.50
N GLN A 52 11.71 0.61 6.86
CA GLN A 52 10.79 1.39 7.70
C GLN A 52 9.39 1.50 7.10
N GLY A 53 9.28 1.72 5.78
CA GLY A 53 7.99 1.75 5.10
C GLY A 53 7.26 0.40 5.18
N LEU A 54 7.96 -0.70 4.89
CA LEU A 54 7.40 -2.05 4.95
C LEU A 54 6.97 -2.45 6.37
N GLU A 55 7.74 -2.08 7.40
CA GLU A 55 7.40 -2.31 8.80
C GLU A 55 6.10 -1.58 9.20
N ARG A 56 5.97 -0.30 8.82
CA ARG A 56 4.73 0.47 9.06
C ARG A 56 3.53 -0.13 8.32
N MET A 57 3.72 -0.57 7.08
CA MET A 57 2.67 -1.26 6.31
C MET A 57 2.25 -2.56 7.00
N SER A 58 3.21 -3.37 7.48
CA SER A 58 2.95 -4.62 8.20
C SER A 58 2.17 -4.38 9.50
N ALA A 59 2.57 -3.37 10.28
CA ALA A 59 1.86 -2.99 11.51
C ALA A 59 0.40 -2.58 11.24
N ALA A 60 0.14 -1.80 10.19
CA ALA A 60 -1.22 -1.40 9.81
C ALA A 60 -2.12 -2.58 9.41
N LEU A 61 -1.57 -3.68 8.91
CA LEU A 61 -2.32 -4.89 8.57
C LEU A 61 -2.62 -5.77 9.77
N THR A 62 -1.75 -5.75 10.78
CA THR A 62 -1.83 -6.63 11.94
C THR A 62 -2.77 -6.07 13.01
N ILE A 63 -2.89 -4.76 13.10
CA ILE A 63 -3.81 -4.09 14.03
C ILE A 63 -5.21 -4.10 13.42
N SER A 64 -5.92 -5.21 13.60
CA SER A 64 -7.36 -5.29 13.35
C SER A 64 -8.11 -4.99 14.65
N SER A 65 -8.88 -3.90 14.67
CA SER A 65 -10.04 -3.69 15.54
C SER A 65 -11.29 -3.80 14.70
#